data_AF-A0A2N7R984-F1
#
_entry.id   AF-A0A2N7R984-F1
#
_cell.length_a   1.000
_cell.length_b   1.000
_cell.length_c   1.000
_cell.angle_alpha   90.00
_cell.angle_beta   90.00
_cell.angle_gamma   90.00
#
_symmetry.space_group_name_H-M   'P 1'
#
loop_
_entity.id
_entity.type
_entity.pdbx_description
1 polymer ?
#
loop_
_entity_poly.entity_id
_entity_poly.type
_entity_poly.pdbx_seq_one_letter_code
_entity_poly.pdbx_strand_id
1 'polypeptide(L)'
;MDDSCKKPTWLTIMENGSIGEARTKALLLDRFWVLERSVDIEGADFIVQRRALAHKLNSSRALFGLVQAKFLQDTSTTVYISPDYLLDEQNQARDSFFLIAHTGTEDEQSLYFLTAQQVIDDFKPVAAGKKHAHKYKLDGASLLVSKYELGRSALLRLIEQALDRADALKNREYFQPYVPAQDIDRPPVLMNRHTCPKAASVDEQAFDYLLASLNDMKQQATKLAPLLAHLLDLAHTLKASTDPIEAASVAGALAHDYWNLPKEPVFRHTELNDHAPERMVKEAIAYAFQKKIEDEQLQPAWSALVPAFRAKVADCLENGQSAGQSAIRIEAHYDAAYGLTRFDVVTVEWESSKPYVFCDTGQRRMTIVLMLPAAGQSEAQRGKFADSLAELFSEEFQRAQLWSYKYTL
;
A
#
# COMPACT_ATOMS: atom_id res chain seq x y z
N MET A 1 -10.05 49.27 -43.69
CA MET A 1 -9.17 48.22 -43.15
C MET A 1 -10.07 47.06 -42.81
N ASP A 2 -9.84 45.94 -43.48
CA ASP A 2 -10.72 44.76 -43.54
C ASP A 2 -11.08 44.21 -42.17
N ASP A 3 -12.38 44.16 -41.86
CA ASP A 3 -12.96 43.41 -40.74
C ASP A 3 -13.26 41.95 -41.17
N SER A 4 -12.70 41.53 -42.32
CA SER A 4 -12.85 40.17 -42.85
C SER A 4 -11.88 39.23 -42.13
N CYS A 5 -12.45 38.22 -41.46
CA CYS A 5 -11.81 37.07 -40.82
C CYS A 5 -11.50 37.19 -39.31
N LYS A 6 -12.36 37.85 -38.51
CA LYS A 6 -12.46 37.47 -37.10
C LYS A 6 -13.24 36.15 -37.00
N LYS A 7 -12.58 35.09 -36.50
CA LYS A 7 -13.26 33.83 -36.17
C LYS A 7 -14.43 34.12 -35.22
N PRO A 8 -15.59 33.47 -35.40
CA PRO A 8 -16.73 33.68 -34.52
C PRO A 8 -16.40 33.17 -33.11
N THR A 9 -16.84 33.89 -32.07
CA THR A 9 -16.49 33.63 -30.66
C THR A 9 -16.75 32.19 -30.22
N TRP A 10 -17.83 31.58 -30.69
CA TRP A 10 -18.17 30.19 -30.37
C TRP A 10 -17.14 29.20 -30.89
N LEU A 11 -16.55 29.45 -32.06
CA LEU A 11 -15.52 28.60 -32.65
C LEU A 11 -14.23 28.69 -31.85
N THR A 12 -13.84 29.90 -31.43
CA THR A 12 -12.68 30.11 -30.55
C THR A 12 -12.85 29.40 -29.21
N ILE A 13 -14.05 29.46 -28.62
CA ILE A 13 -14.35 28.74 -27.36
C ILE A 13 -14.21 27.23 -27.55
N MET A 14 -14.73 26.68 -28.65
CA MET A 14 -14.61 25.26 -28.96
C MET A 14 -13.16 24.84 -29.21
N GLU A 15 -12.42 25.58 -30.03
CA GLU A 15 -11.00 25.32 -30.31
C GLU A 15 -10.18 25.32 -29.01
N ASN A 16 -10.37 26.34 -28.16
CA ASN A 16 -9.69 26.44 -26.87
C ASN A 16 -10.04 25.27 -25.94
N GLY A 17 -11.32 24.88 -25.87
CA GLY A 17 -11.76 23.71 -25.11
C GLY A 17 -11.04 22.44 -25.56
N SER A 18 -11.07 22.15 -26.86
CA SER A 18 -10.41 20.97 -27.44
C SER A 18 -8.89 20.97 -27.22
N ILE A 19 -8.23 22.13 -27.30
CA ILE A 19 -6.79 22.25 -27.03
C ILE A 19 -6.48 21.93 -25.57
N GLY A 20 -7.23 22.50 -24.63
CA GLY A 20 -7.03 22.25 -23.20
C GLY A 20 -7.22 20.79 -22.82
N GLU A 21 -8.28 20.16 -23.35
CA GLU A 21 -8.54 18.73 -23.16
C GLU A 21 -7.44 17.86 -23.77
N ALA A 22 -7.05 18.10 -25.03
CA ALA A 22 -6.03 17.31 -25.71
C ALA A 22 -4.67 17.37 -24.98
N ARG A 23 -4.24 18.57 -24.55
CA ARG A 23 -2.99 18.76 -23.79
C ARG A 23 -3.04 18.07 -22.43
N THR A 24 -4.18 18.16 -21.75
CA THR A 24 -4.39 17.50 -20.46
C THR A 24 -4.36 15.98 -20.60
N LYS A 25 -5.05 15.42 -21.59
CA LYS A 25 -5.02 13.98 -21.88
C LYS A 25 -3.59 13.49 -22.13
N ALA A 26 -2.87 14.18 -23.01
CA ALA A 26 -1.48 13.85 -23.34
C ALA A 26 -0.58 13.88 -22.10
N LEU A 27 -0.77 14.85 -21.21
CA LEU A 27 -0.06 14.93 -19.93
C LEU A 27 -0.38 13.75 -19.01
N LEU A 28 -1.66 13.43 -18.83
CA LEU A 28 -2.09 12.38 -17.90
C LEU A 28 -1.70 10.97 -18.35
N LEU A 29 -1.69 10.72 -19.67
CA LEU A 29 -1.30 9.43 -20.25
C LEU A 29 0.14 9.02 -19.95
N ASP A 30 0.99 9.91 -19.44
CA ASP A 30 2.34 9.57 -18.99
C ASP A 30 2.33 8.67 -17.75
N ARG A 31 1.35 8.81 -16.85
CA ARG A 31 1.32 8.10 -15.53
C ARG A 31 -0.01 7.48 -15.13
N PHE A 32 -1.09 7.81 -15.81
CA PHE A 32 -2.44 7.42 -15.41
C PHE A 32 -3.14 6.60 -16.49
N TRP A 33 -4.01 5.69 -16.06
CA TRP A 33 -5.14 5.27 -16.87
C TRP A 33 -6.11 6.44 -16.93
N VAL A 34 -6.57 6.78 -18.14
CA VAL A 34 -7.40 7.96 -18.39
C VAL A 34 -8.68 7.50 -19.06
N LEU A 35 -9.82 7.80 -18.44
CA LEU A 35 -11.15 7.65 -19.01
C LEU A 35 -11.65 9.05 -19.40
N GLU A 36 -11.90 9.24 -20.70
CA GLU A 36 -12.52 10.45 -21.21
C GLU A 36 -14.03 10.40 -21.00
N ARG A 37 -14.62 11.54 -20.63
CA ARG A 37 -16.07 11.66 -20.54
C ARG A 37 -16.62 12.47 -21.70
N SER A 38 -17.70 11.98 -22.29
CA SER A 38 -18.46 12.77 -23.26
C SER A 38 -19.26 13.87 -22.55
N VAL A 39 -19.40 14.99 -23.24
CA VAL A 39 -19.64 16.36 -22.74
C VAL A 39 -20.95 16.61 -21.96
N ASP A 40 -21.90 15.67 -21.89
CA ASP A 40 -23.29 16.07 -21.57
C ASP A 40 -23.87 15.63 -20.21
N ILE A 41 -23.12 14.98 -19.32
CA ILE A 41 -23.74 14.52 -18.07
C ILE A 41 -23.21 15.23 -16.82
N GLU A 42 -21.90 15.30 -16.55
CA GLU A 42 -21.46 15.77 -15.23
C GLU A 42 -20.14 16.55 -15.25
N GLY A 43 -19.89 17.33 -16.31
CA GLY A 43 -18.97 18.49 -16.39
C GLY A 43 -17.48 18.31 -16.08
N ALA A 44 -17.02 17.12 -15.70
CA ALA A 44 -15.61 16.73 -15.63
C ALA A 44 -15.11 16.16 -16.95
N ASP A 45 -13.87 16.50 -17.34
CA ASP A 45 -13.32 16.14 -18.65
C ASP A 45 -12.65 14.75 -18.63
N PHE A 46 -11.95 14.42 -17.52
CA PHE A 46 -11.29 13.13 -17.36
C PHE A 46 -11.51 12.51 -15.97
N ILE A 47 -11.58 11.18 -15.95
CA ILE A 47 -11.37 10.37 -14.75
C ILE A 47 -10.02 9.69 -14.88
N VAL A 48 -9.19 9.79 -13.84
CA VAL A 48 -7.83 9.20 -13.83
C VAL A 48 -7.68 8.16 -12.74
N GLN A 49 -6.87 7.14 -13.01
CA GLN A 49 -6.45 6.14 -12.04
C GLN A 49 -4.94 5.92 -12.18
N ARG A 50 -4.21 5.77 -11.06
CA ARG A 50 -2.78 5.46 -11.10
C ARG A 50 -2.51 4.17 -11.87
N ARG A 51 -1.45 4.15 -12.69
CA ARG A 51 -0.95 2.90 -13.31
C ARG A 51 -0.10 2.12 -12.31
N ALA A 52 -0.76 1.38 -11.42
CA ALA A 52 -0.09 0.39 -10.57
C ALA A 52 -0.30 -1.02 -11.14
N LEU A 53 0.78 -1.74 -11.46
CA LEU A 53 0.74 -3.11 -11.99
C LEU A 53 0.03 -4.11 -11.05
N ALA A 54 -0.08 -3.77 -9.76
CA ALA A 54 -0.69 -4.61 -8.72
C ALA A 54 -2.21 -4.42 -8.56
N HIS A 55 -2.82 -3.42 -9.20
CA HIS A 55 -4.23 -3.07 -8.93
C HIS A 55 -5.06 -3.09 -10.21
N LYS A 56 -5.90 -4.13 -10.36
CA LYS A 56 -6.95 -4.18 -11.39
C LYS A 56 -7.95 -3.04 -11.16
N LEU A 57 -8.63 -2.58 -12.22
CA LEU A 57 -9.77 -1.63 -12.15
C LEU A 57 -10.84 -2.06 -11.13
N ASN A 58 -11.02 -3.37 -10.94
CA ASN A 58 -11.97 -3.97 -9.98
C ASN A 58 -11.37 -4.21 -8.58
N SER A 59 -10.18 -3.69 -8.28
CA SER A 59 -9.64 -3.76 -6.93
C SER A 59 -10.38 -2.75 -6.06
N SER A 60 -10.75 -3.17 -4.85
CA SER A 60 -11.23 -2.26 -3.79
C SER A 60 -10.23 -1.12 -3.52
N ARG A 61 -8.97 -1.23 -3.94
CA ARG A 61 -7.95 -0.19 -3.77
C ARG A 61 -7.80 0.78 -4.96
N ALA A 62 -8.61 0.65 -6.01
CA ALA A 62 -8.59 1.60 -7.11
C ALA A 62 -9.16 2.95 -6.65
N LEU A 63 -8.31 3.97 -6.58
CA LEU A 63 -8.70 5.35 -6.29
C LEU A 63 -8.73 6.16 -7.58
N PHE A 64 -9.78 6.93 -7.75
CA PHE A 64 -10.04 7.71 -8.96
C PHE A 64 -9.87 9.20 -8.69
N GLY A 65 -9.37 9.92 -9.68
CA GLY A 65 -9.27 11.38 -9.67
C GLY A 65 -10.20 11.99 -10.71
N LEU A 66 -10.85 13.08 -10.37
CA LEU A 66 -11.62 13.91 -11.28
C LEU A 66 -10.72 15.03 -11.78
N VAL A 67 -10.49 15.11 -13.10
CA VAL A 67 -9.67 16.15 -13.69
C VAL A 67 -10.52 17.04 -14.60
N GLN A 68 -10.50 18.33 -14.32
CA GLN A 68 -11.01 19.37 -15.20
C GLN A 68 -9.87 19.98 -16.02
N ALA A 69 -10.00 19.97 -17.33
CA ALA A 69 -9.16 20.70 -18.25
C ALA A 69 -9.78 22.06 -18.61
N LYS A 70 -8.95 23.10 -18.59
CA LYS A 70 -9.33 24.43 -19.07
C LYS A 70 -8.21 25.04 -19.87
N PHE A 71 -8.56 25.78 -20.91
CA PHE A 71 -7.63 26.61 -21.65
C PHE A 71 -8.00 28.07 -21.43
N LEU A 72 -7.04 28.86 -20.96
CA LEU A 72 -7.18 30.30 -20.80
C LEU A 72 -6.36 30.97 -21.89
N GLN A 73 -7.04 31.70 -22.77
CA GLN A 73 -6.37 32.44 -23.85
C GLN A 73 -5.47 33.53 -23.28
N ASP A 74 -5.92 34.18 -22.20
CA ASP A 74 -5.21 35.26 -21.52
C ASP A 74 -5.78 35.49 -20.11
N THR A 75 -5.27 36.50 -19.42
CA THR A 75 -5.69 36.92 -18.07
C THR A 75 -7.12 37.47 -18.00
N SER A 76 -7.75 37.80 -19.13
CA SER A 76 -9.15 38.25 -19.20
C SER A 76 -10.14 37.09 -19.25
N THR A 77 -9.68 35.88 -19.54
CA THR A 77 -10.52 34.68 -19.59
C THR A 77 -11.00 34.34 -18.17
N THR A 78 -12.30 34.07 -18.01
CA THR A 78 -12.90 33.64 -16.73
C THR A 78 -13.42 32.22 -16.84
N VAL A 79 -13.10 31.40 -15.83
CA VAL A 79 -13.58 30.01 -15.73
C VAL A 79 -14.55 29.88 -14.55
N TYR A 80 -15.53 28.99 -14.67
CA TYR A 80 -16.48 28.69 -13.60
C TYR A 80 -16.45 27.19 -13.25
N ILE A 81 -16.29 26.86 -11.97
CA ILE A 81 -16.27 25.47 -11.49
C ILE A 81 -17.49 25.23 -10.57
N SER A 82 -18.20 24.11 -10.78
CA SER A 82 -19.35 23.75 -9.94
C SER A 82 -18.88 23.34 -8.54
N PRO A 83 -19.57 23.74 -7.46
CA PRO A 83 -19.28 23.25 -6.12
C PRO A 83 -19.39 21.72 -6.01
N ASP A 84 -20.22 21.06 -6.82
CA ASP A 84 -20.43 19.60 -6.78
C ASP A 84 -19.15 18.80 -7.07
N TYR A 85 -18.19 19.41 -7.78
CA TYR A 85 -16.88 18.81 -8.04
C TYR A 85 -15.87 19.06 -6.92
N LEU A 86 -16.09 20.12 -6.16
CA LEU A 86 -15.14 20.62 -5.17
C LEU A 86 -15.46 20.11 -3.78
N LEU A 87 -16.74 19.92 -3.48
CA LEU A 87 -17.24 19.66 -2.13
C LEU A 87 -17.83 18.26 -2.02
N ASP A 88 -17.53 17.58 -0.91
CA ASP A 88 -18.20 16.37 -0.48
C ASP A 88 -19.57 16.65 0.17
N GLU A 89 -20.28 15.60 0.58
CA GLU A 89 -21.59 15.72 1.22
C GLU A 89 -21.53 16.46 2.58
N GLN A 90 -20.34 16.57 3.17
CA GLN A 90 -20.09 17.30 4.41
C GLN A 90 -19.54 18.72 4.16
N ASN A 91 -19.64 19.22 2.93
CA ASN A 91 -19.09 20.51 2.48
C ASN A 91 -17.58 20.65 2.72
N GLN A 92 -16.83 19.55 2.75
CA GLN A 92 -15.37 19.56 2.79
C GLN A 92 -14.80 19.45 1.38
N ALA A 93 -13.59 19.98 1.17
CA ALA A 93 -12.92 19.87 -0.11
C ALA A 93 -12.65 18.40 -0.47
N ARG A 94 -12.90 18.03 -1.73
CA ARG A 94 -12.59 16.69 -2.24
C ARG A 94 -11.09 16.56 -2.50
N ASP A 95 -10.47 15.55 -1.90
CA ASP A 95 -9.04 15.25 -2.10
C ASP A 95 -8.71 14.80 -3.53
N SER A 96 -9.71 14.36 -4.27
CA SER A 96 -9.58 13.72 -5.59
C SER A 96 -10.05 14.60 -6.76
N PHE A 97 -10.17 15.92 -6.57
CA PHE A 97 -10.45 16.86 -7.65
C PHE A 97 -9.20 17.67 -8.04
N PHE A 98 -9.00 17.80 -9.35
CA PHE A 98 -7.86 18.50 -9.93
C PHE A 98 -8.29 19.40 -11.09
N LEU A 99 -7.96 20.69 -11.01
CA LEU A 99 -8.08 21.61 -12.13
C LEU A 99 -6.71 21.77 -12.79
N ILE A 100 -6.65 21.51 -14.10
CA ILE A 100 -5.50 21.74 -14.94
C ILE A 100 -5.85 22.82 -15.95
N ALA A 101 -5.17 23.95 -15.85
CA ALA A 101 -5.32 25.09 -16.73
C ALA A 101 -4.10 25.25 -17.62
N HIS A 102 -4.33 25.41 -18.92
CA HIS A 102 -3.31 25.66 -19.92
C HIS A 102 -3.42 27.08 -20.46
N THR A 103 -2.30 27.67 -20.82
CA THR A 103 -2.25 28.89 -21.64
C THR A 103 -1.09 28.81 -22.64
N GLY A 104 -1.00 29.79 -23.51
CA GLY A 104 0.06 29.90 -24.51
C GLY A 104 -0.05 28.94 -25.69
N THR A 105 0.76 29.22 -26.71
CA THR A 105 0.81 28.50 -27.98
C THR A 105 2.21 27.94 -28.20
N GLU A 106 2.29 26.77 -28.85
CA GLU A 106 3.55 26.16 -29.28
C GLU A 106 4.60 26.06 -28.17
N ASP A 107 5.65 26.88 -28.20
CA ASP A 107 6.78 26.82 -27.26
C ASP A 107 6.54 27.63 -25.97
N GLU A 108 5.52 28.49 -25.92
CA GLU A 108 5.21 29.36 -24.76
C GLU A 108 4.11 28.78 -23.86
N GLN A 109 4.02 27.44 -23.79
CA GLN A 109 2.98 26.77 -23.01
C GLN A 109 3.27 26.84 -21.52
N SER A 110 2.28 27.29 -20.75
CA SER A 110 2.32 27.27 -19.29
C SER A 110 1.17 26.43 -18.74
N LEU A 111 1.45 25.77 -17.62
CA LEU A 111 0.59 24.78 -16.97
C LEU A 111 0.33 25.19 -15.54
N TYR A 112 -0.94 25.29 -15.19
CA TYR A 112 -1.40 25.69 -13.86
C TYR A 112 -2.23 24.57 -13.25
N PHE A 113 -2.04 24.33 -11.96
CA PHE A 113 -2.67 23.24 -11.22
C PHE A 113 -3.30 23.74 -9.93
N LEU A 114 -4.54 23.34 -9.69
CA LEU A 114 -5.25 23.63 -8.46
C LEU A 114 -5.97 22.38 -7.93
N THR A 115 -5.92 22.16 -6.63
CA THR A 115 -6.78 21.21 -5.91
C THR A 115 -8.13 21.84 -5.57
N ALA A 116 -9.11 21.03 -5.16
CA ALA A 116 -10.40 21.58 -4.70
C ALA A 116 -10.22 22.59 -3.56
N GLN A 117 -9.37 22.25 -2.58
CA GLN A 117 -9.09 23.11 -1.43
C GLN A 117 -8.56 24.47 -1.86
N GLN A 118 -7.62 24.52 -2.82
CA GLN A 118 -7.10 25.78 -3.34
C GLN A 118 -8.16 26.60 -4.08
N VAL A 119 -9.05 25.94 -4.84
CA VAL A 119 -10.16 26.64 -5.50
C VAL A 119 -11.09 27.28 -4.45
N ILE A 120 -11.38 26.55 -3.37
CA ILE A 120 -12.28 27.03 -2.30
C ILE A 120 -11.65 28.17 -1.52
N ASP A 121 -10.37 28.06 -1.17
CA ASP A 121 -9.68 29.03 -0.32
C ASP A 121 -9.39 30.34 -1.06
N ASP A 122 -9.01 30.25 -2.34
CA ASP A 122 -8.49 31.39 -3.08
C ASP A 122 -9.55 32.10 -3.94
N PHE A 123 -10.69 31.46 -4.24
CA PHE A 123 -11.70 31.99 -5.16
C PHE A 123 -13.09 32.04 -4.52
N LYS A 124 -13.93 32.96 -5.02
CA LYS A 124 -15.26 33.21 -4.45
C LYS A 124 -16.37 32.64 -5.33
N PRO A 125 -17.43 32.08 -4.72
CA PRO A 125 -18.62 31.70 -5.45
C PRO A 125 -19.35 32.94 -5.98
N VAL A 126 -19.96 32.80 -7.15
CA VAL A 126 -20.83 33.84 -7.71
C VAL A 126 -22.10 33.95 -6.87
N ALA A 127 -22.46 35.18 -6.50
CA ALA A 127 -23.65 35.47 -5.70
C ALA A 127 -24.94 34.90 -6.33
N ALA A 128 -25.89 34.51 -5.47
CA ALA A 128 -27.21 34.04 -5.88
C ALA A 128 -27.91 35.08 -6.79
N GLY A 129 -28.68 34.58 -7.76
CA GLY A 129 -29.42 35.42 -8.71
C GLY A 129 -28.60 35.99 -9.88
N LYS A 130 -27.30 35.67 -10.00
CA LYS A 130 -26.48 36.00 -11.17
C LYS A 130 -26.31 34.80 -12.11
N LYS A 131 -25.88 35.06 -13.35
CA LYS A 131 -25.45 34.01 -14.28
C LYS A 131 -24.29 33.23 -13.63
N HIS A 132 -24.37 31.90 -13.65
CA HIS A 132 -23.44 31.00 -12.95
C HIS A 132 -23.46 31.07 -11.42
N ALA A 133 -24.60 31.44 -10.82
CA ALA A 133 -24.79 31.45 -9.37
C ALA A 133 -24.24 30.18 -8.70
N HIS A 134 -23.61 30.37 -7.53
CA HIS A 134 -22.99 29.33 -6.69
C HIS A 134 -21.71 28.67 -7.25
N LYS A 135 -21.37 28.87 -8.54
CA LYS A 135 -20.10 28.39 -9.09
C LYS A 135 -18.93 29.26 -8.61
N TYR A 136 -17.78 28.64 -8.40
CA TYR A 136 -16.54 29.36 -8.10
C TYR A 136 -16.06 30.08 -9.36
N LYS A 137 -15.82 31.39 -9.27
CA LYS A 137 -15.33 32.22 -10.38
C LYS A 137 -13.81 32.35 -10.31
N LEU A 138 -13.14 31.81 -11.32
CA LEU A 138 -11.69 31.84 -11.44
C LEU A 138 -11.31 32.82 -12.56
N ASP A 139 -10.94 34.03 -12.17
CA ASP A 139 -10.46 35.07 -13.09
C ASP A 139 -9.05 34.74 -13.56
N GLY A 140 -8.79 34.82 -14.86
CA GLY A 140 -7.48 34.47 -15.45
C GLY A 140 -6.32 35.24 -14.82
N ALA A 141 -6.51 36.51 -14.48
CA ALA A 141 -5.50 37.31 -13.78
C ALA A 141 -5.11 36.75 -12.40
N SER A 142 -6.05 36.08 -11.71
CA SER A 142 -5.79 35.47 -10.40
C SER A 142 -5.32 34.02 -10.52
N LEU A 143 -5.69 33.32 -11.60
CA LEU A 143 -5.31 31.94 -11.85
C LEU A 143 -3.91 31.81 -12.48
N LEU A 144 -3.56 32.70 -13.41
CA LEU A 144 -2.30 32.66 -14.17
C LEU A 144 -1.17 33.34 -13.38
N VAL A 145 -0.92 32.86 -12.17
CA VAL A 145 0.12 33.35 -11.26
C VAL A 145 1.09 32.23 -10.88
N SER A 146 2.32 32.59 -10.51
CA SER A 146 3.40 31.64 -10.21
C SER A 146 3.07 30.65 -9.07
N LYS A 147 2.13 30.99 -8.18
CA LYS A 147 1.64 30.11 -7.12
C LYS A 147 1.08 28.79 -7.66
N TYR A 148 0.40 28.81 -8.80
CA TYR A 148 -0.26 27.64 -9.39
C TYR A 148 0.49 27.07 -10.58
N GLU A 149 1.48 27.79 -11.09
CA GLU A 149 2.29 27.35 -12.22
C GLU A 149 3.19 26.18 -11.81
N LEU A 150 3.06 25.05 -12.50
CA LEU A 150 3.83 23.85 -12.20
C LEU A 150 4.39 23.22 -13.46
N GLY A 151 5.60 22.67 -13.35
CA GLY A 151 6.15 21.77 -14.37
C GLY A 151 5.38 20.45 -14.42
N ARG A 152 5.36 19.83 -15.61
CA ARG A 152 4.64 18.57 -15.89
C ARG A 152 4.89 17.49 -14.83
N SER A 153 6.15 17.22 -14.50
CA SER A 153 6.52 16.16 -13.54
C SER A 153 6.09 16.46 -12.10
N ALA A 154 6.05 17.74 -11.71
CA ALA A 154 5.59 18.14 -10.38
C ALA A 154 4.08 17.97 -10.26
N LEU A 155 3.33 18.42 -11.28
CA LEU A 155 1.88 18.24 -11.35
C LEU A 155 1.48 16.76 -11.26
N LEU A 156 2.07 15.91 -12.11
CA LEU A 156 1.71 14.48 -12.12
C LEU A 156 2.00 13.82 -10.75
N ARG A 157 3.10 14.20 -10.10
CA ARG A 157 3.45 13.71 -8.76
C ARG A 157 2.43 14.15 -7.71
N LEU A 158 1.93 15.39 -7.78
CA LEU A 158 0.90 15.87 -6.85
C LEU A 158 -0.41 15.11 -7.02
N ILE A 159 -0.82 14.81 -8.25
CA ILE A 159 -2.00 13.97 -8.50
C ILE A 159 -1.79 12.57 -7.89
N GLU A 160 -0.63 11.94 -8.11
CA GLU A 160 -0.33 10.63 -7.51
C GLU A 160 -0.40 10.65 -5.98
N GLN A 161 0.23 11.65 -5.35
CA GLN A 161 0.24 11.79 -3.89
C GLN A 161 -1.15 12.09 -3.31
N ALA A 162 -1.96 12.89 -4.02
CA ALA A 162 -3.32 13.19 -3.62
C ALA A 162 -4.19 11.93 -3.68
N LEU A 163 -4.07 11.15 -4.76
CA LEU A 163 -4.77 9.87 -4.86
C LEU A 163 -4.32 8.87 -3.78
N ASP A 164 -3.03 8.82 -3.44
CA ASP A 164 -2.53 7.91 -2.39
C ASP A 164 -3.03 8.24 -0.98
N ARG A 165 -3.43 9.49 -0.74
CA ARG A 165 -3.93 9.97 0.55
C ARG A 165 -5.44 10.11 0.59
N ALA A 166 -6.12 9.97 -0.54
CA ALA A 166 -7.55 10.16 -0.63
C ALA A 166 -8.30 9.12 0.21
N ASP A 167 -9.36 9.57 0.90
CA ASP A 167 -10.25 8.67 1.62
C ASP A 167 -10.93 7.71 0.64
N ALA A 168 -10.66 6.41 0.80
CA ALA A 168 -11.13 5.39 -0.13
C ALA A 168 -12.65 5.22 -0.13
N LEU A 169 -13.33 5.45 0.99
CA LEU A 169 -14.79 5.33 1.08
C LEU A 169 -15.45 6.51 0.37
N LYS A 170 -15.04 7.74 0.72
CA LYS A 170 -15.56 8.96 0.07
C LYS A 170 -15.30 8.98 -1.43
N ASN A 171 -14.12 8.50 -1.85
CA ASN A 171 -13.78 8.37 -3.25
C ASN A 171 -14.75 7.43 -3.96
N ARG A 172 -14.94 6.22 -3.44
CA ARG A 172 -15.86 5.25 -4.07
C ARG A 172 -17.30 5.73 -4.10
N GLU A 173 -17.81 6.31 -3.02
CA GLU A 173 -19.17 6.85 -2.97
C GLU A 173 -19.39 7.88 -4.08
N TYR A 174 -18.42 8.79 -4.26
CA TYR A 174 -18.49 9.79 -5.33
C TYR A 174 -18.41 9.17 -6.72
N PHE A 175 -17.52 8.19 -6.92
CA PHE A 175 -17.31 7.58 -8.23
C PHE A 175 -18.28 6.43 -8.54
N GLN A 176 -19.15 6.03 -7.60
CA GLN A 176 -20.11 4.95 -7.76
C GLN A 176 -21.01 5.12 -8.98
N PRO A 177 -21.53 6.32 -9.33
CA PRO A 177 -22.31 6.51 -10.55
C PRO A 177 -21.50 6.29 -11.83
N TYR A 178 -20.17 6.41 -11.77
CA TYR A 178 -19.27 6.31 -12.93
C TYR A 178 -18.70 4.90 -13.15
N VAL A 179 -18.71 4.07 -12.12
CA VAL A 179 -18.25 2.67 -12.20
C VAL A 179 -19.50 1.79 -12.31
N PRO A 180 -19.69 1.04 -13.41
CA PRO A 180 -20.85 0.18 -13.57
C PRO A 180 -21.00 -0.73 -12.34
N ALA A 181 -22.18 -0.72 -11.72
CA ALA A 181 -22.52 -1.50 -10.52
C ALA A 181 -22.39 -3.04 -10.69
N GLN A 182 -21.90 -3.52 -11.84
CA GLN A 182 -21.94 -4.93 -12.19
C GLN A 182 -20.89 -5.80 -11.47
N ASP A 183 -19.86 -5.25 -10.84
CA ASP A 183 -18.80 -6.07 -10.22
C ASP A 183 -18.52 -5.80 -8.73
N ILE A 184 -19.08 -4.76 -8.12
CA ILE A 184 -18.73 -4.38 -6.73
C ILE A 184 -19.92 -4.56 -5.76
N ASP A 185 -21.16 -4.32 -6.23
CA ASP A 185 -22.36 -4.28 -5.39
C ASP A 185 -23.54 -5.04 -6.01
N ARG A 186 -23.37 -6.28 -6.49
CA ARG A 186 -24.56 -7.15 -6.50
C ARG A 186 -24.86 -7.43 -5.02
N PRO A 187 -25.94 -6.86 -4.42
CA PRO A 187 -26.34 -7.31 -3.11
C PRO A 187 -26.49 -8.83 -3.21
N PRO A 188 -25.98 -9.61 -2.24
CA PRO A 188 -26.17 -11.05 -2.26
C PRO A 188 -27.66 -11.28 -2.43
N VAL A 189 -28.07 -12.00 -3.49
CA VAL A 189 -29.48 -12.30 -3.72
C VAL A 189 -30.01 -12.90 -2.43
N LEU A 190 -30.80 -12.12 -1.68
CA LEU A 190 -31.41 -12.59 -0.44
C LEU A 190 -32.35 -13.71 -0.88
N MET A 191 -32.03 -14.92 -0.47
CA MET A 191 -32.92 -16.03 -0.75
C MET A 191 -34.18 -15.79 0.08
N ASN A 192 -35.29 -15.59 -0.60
CA ASN A 192 -36.62 -15.55 0.00
C ASN A 192 -37.52 -16.56 -0.70
N ARG A 193 -38.69 -16.84 -0.10
CA ARG A 193 -39.66 -17.83 -0.59
C ARG A 193 -40.07 -17.59 -2.06
N HIS A 194 -40.01 -16.35 -2.56
CA HIS A 194 -40.36 -16.02 -3.95
C HIS A 194 -39.23 -16.34 -4.95
N THR A 195 -37.98 -16.40 -4.50
CA THR A 195 -36.79 -16.70 -5.33
C THR A 195 -36.40 -18.18 -5.37
N CYS A 196 -37.00 -19.03 -4.53
CA CYS A 196 -36.79 -20.48 -4.48
C CYS A 196 -38.10 -21.23 -4.75
N PRO A 197 -38.48 -21.50 -6.02
CA PRO A 197 -39.84 -21.94 -6.37
C PRO A 197 -40.15 -23.41 -6.03
N LYS A 198 -39.22 -24.15 -5.43
CA LYS A 198 -39.42 -25.55 -5.01
C LYS A 198 -39.48 -25.67 -3.49
N ALA A 199 -40.44 -25.00 -2.86
CA ALA A 199 -40.88 -25.30 -1.51
C ALA A 199 -42.14 -26.17 -1.58
N ALA A 200 -42.01 -27.40 -2.09
CA ALA A 200 -43.02 -28.41 -1.89
C ALA A 200 -42.43 -29.43 -0.91
N SER A 201 -43.04 -29.49 0.29
CA SER A 201 -42.82 -30.45 1.38
C SER A 201 -41.62 -30.30 2.35
N VAL A 202 -41.21 -29.07 2.69
CA VAL A 202 -40.28 -28.87 3.83
C VAL A 202 -41.03 -28.13 4.94
N ASP A 203 -40.88 -28.62 6.19
CA ASP A 203 -41.32 -27.94 7.41
C ASP A 203 -40.93 -26.46 7.37
N GLU A 204 -41.93 -25.58 7.45
CA GLU A 204 -41.75 -24.14 7.28
C GLU A 204 -40.75 -23.57 8.29
N GLN A 205 -40.72 -24.07 9.52
CA GLN A 205 -39.74 -23.62 10.52
C GLN A 205 -38.31 -24.05 10.17
N ALA A 206 -38.14 -25.28 9.68
CA ALA A 206 -36.83 -25.78 9.25
C ALA A 206 -36.32 -25.01 8.00
N PHE A 207 -37.22 -24.65 7.09
CA PHE A 207 -36.88 -23.86 5.91
C PHE A 207 -36.50 -22.41 6.25
N ASP A 208 -37.24 -21.76 7.14
CA ASP A 208 -36.94 -20.39 7.58
C ASP A 208 -35.63 -20.34 8.40
N TYR A 209 -35.34 -21.37 9.22
CA TYR A 209 -34.06 -21.50 9.91
C TYR A 209 -32.88 -21.69 8.95
N LEU A 210 -33.05 -22.52 7.90
CA LEU A 210 -32.06 -22.70 6.85
C LEU A 210 -31.79 -21.40 6.09
N LEU A 211 -32.84 -20.63 5.77
CA LEU A 211 -32.71 -19.32 5.10
C LEU A 211 -32.00 -18.29 5.99
N ALA A 212 -32.33 -18.23 7.28
CA ALA A 212 -31.64 -17.38 8.24
C ALA A 212 -30.14 -17.73 8.31
N SER A 213 -29.82 -19.03 8.39
CA SER A 213 -28.44 -19.53 8.41
C SER A 213 -27.69 -19.20 7.10
N LEU A 214 -28.35 -19.33 5.94
CA LEU A 214 -27.79 -19.00 4.63
C LEU A 214 -27.54 -17.50 4.46
N ASN A 215 -28.44 -16.65 4.98
CA ASN A 215 -28.27 -15.20 4.93
C ASN A 215 -27.18 -14.73 5.89
N ASP A 216 -27.07 -15.33 7.08
CA ASP A 216 -25.97 -15.06 8.00
C ASP A 216 -24.63 -15.48 7.38
N MET A 217 -24.54 -16.68 6.80
CA MET A 217 -23.35 -17.11 6.06
C MET A 217 -22.99 -16.17 4.89
N LYS A 218 -23.98 -15.65 4.15
CA LYS A 218 -23.75 -14.67 3.08
C LYS A 218 -23.23 -13.34 3.62
N GLN A 219 -23.83 -12.83 4.68
CA GLN A 219 -23.39 -11.58 5.30
C GLN A 219 -21.97 -11.70 5.88
N GLN A 220 -21.67 -12.86 6.48
CA GLN A 220 -20.32 -13.20 6.93
C GLN A 220 -19.35 -13.30 5.75
N ALA A 221 -19.73 -13.97 4.65
CA ALA A 221 -18.89 -14.07 3.45
C ALA A 221 -18.59 -12.70 2.83
N THR A 222 -19.55 -11.77 2.78
CA THR A 222 -19.32 -10.40 2.29
C THR A 222 -18.34 -9.63 3.18
N LYS A 223 -18.33 -9.87 4.50
CA LYS A 223 -17.35 -9.28 5.43
C LYS A 223 -15.98 -9.95 5.37
N LEU A 224 -15.94 -11.25 5.15
CA LEU A 224 -14.71 -12.06 5.07
C LEU A 224 -14.01 -11.93 3.73
N ALA A 225 -14.73 -11.77 2.62
CA ALA A 225 -14.16 -11.63 1.29
C ALA A 225 -13.08 -10.52 1.18
N PRO A 226 -13.31 -9.28 1.64
CA PRO A 226 -12.28 -8.24 1.59
C PRO A 226 -11.09 -8.56 2.52
N LEU A 227 -11.32 -9.21 3.66
CA LEU A 227 -10.24 -9.65 4.57
C LEU A 227 -9.38 -10.74 3.92
N LEU A 228 -9.99 -11.76 3.31
CA LEU A 228 -9.29 -12.82 2.60
C LEU A 228 -8.54 -12.29 1.37
N ALA A 229 -9.14 -11.34 0.64
CA ALA A 229 -8.47 -10.65 -0.46
C ALA A 229 -7.25 -9.86 0.01
N HIS A 230 -7.34 -9.19 1.17
CA HIS A 230 -6.21 -8.51 1.78
C HIS A 230 -5.08 -9.47 2.19
N LEU A 231 -5.43 -10.59 2.83
CA LEU A 231 -4.46 -11.61 3.22
C LEU A 231 -3.77 -12.23 2.00
N LEU A 232 -4.50 -12.46 0.91
CA LEU A 232 -3.94 -12.95 -0.34
C LEU A 232 -2.95 -11.94 -0.97
N ASP A 233 -3.27 -10.65 -0.89
CA ASP A 233 -2.39 -9.57 -1.35
C ASP A 233 -1.09 -9.47 -0.54
N LEU A 234 -1.19 -9.57 0.79
CA LEU A 234 -0.03 -9.66 1.67
C LEU A 234 0.81 -10.90 1.35
N ALA A 235 0.18 -12.06 1.09
CA ALA A 235 0.88 -13.28 0.69
C ALA A 235 1.57 -13.13 -0.68
N HIS A 236 0.95 -12.45 -1.65
CA HIS A 236 1.57 -12.17 -2.94
C HIS A 236 2.75 -11.20 -2.83
N THR A 237 2.59 -10.14 -2.04
CA THR A 237 3.65 -9.16 -1.76
C THR A 237 4.84 -9.85 -1.09
N LEU A 238 4.56 -10.69 -0.09
CA LEU A 238 5.57 -11.48 0.61
C LEU A 238 6.31 -12.42 -0.35
N LYS A 239 5.60 -13.09 -1.27
CA LYS A 239 6.21 -13.96 -2.29
C LYS A 239 7.07 -13.19 -3.29
N ALA A 240 6.72 -11.95 -3.61
CA ALA A 240 7.40 -11.13 -4.60
C ALA A 240 8.60 -10.36 -4.03
N SER A 241 8.61 -10.10 -2.72
CA SER A 241 9.66 -9.31 -2.08
C SER A 241 11.00 -10.05 -2.12
N THR A 242 12.04 -9.32 -2.54
CA THR A 242 13.44 -9.73 -2.46
C THR A 242 14.19 -9.03 -1.33
N ASP A 243 13.54 -8.07 -0.65
CA ASP A 243 14.10 -7.41 0.53
C ASP A 243 13.65 -8.16 1.79
N PRO A 244 14.56 -8.76 2.56
CA PRO A 244 14.22 -9.48 3.78
C PRO A 244 13.52 -8.61 4.84
N ILE A 245 13.77 -7.30 4.85
CA ILE A 245 13.12 -6.37 5.80
C ILE A 245 11.66 -6.15 5.40
N GLU A 246 11.42 -5.87 4.12
CA GLU A 246 10.06 -5.74 3.57
C GLU A 246 9.28 -7.05 3.72
N ALA A 247 9.90 -8.19 3.35
CA ALA A 247 9.31 -9.52 3.53
C ALA A 247 8.94 -9.77 5.01
N ALA A 248 9.82 -9.46 5.96
CA ALA A 248 9.52 -9.61 7.39
C ALA A 248 8.35 -8.71 7.84
N SER A 249 8.30 -7.47 7.37
CA SER A 249 7.19 -6.54 7.67
C SER A 249 5.86 -7.04 7.13
N VAL A 250 5.81 -7.45 5.86
CA VAL A 250 4.60 -7.96 5.20
C VAL A 250 4.14 -9.27 5.84
N ALA A 251 5.08 -10.15 6.18
CA ALA A 251 4.80 -11.34 6.96
C ALA A 251 4.23 -11.04 8.34
N GLY A 252 4.72 -9.98 9.00
CA GLY A 252 4.18 -9.45 10.25
C GLY A 252 2.69 -9.15 10.14
N ALA A 253 2.34 -8.28 9.20
CA ALA A 253 0.96 -7.91 8.89
C ALA A 253 0.10 -9.13 8.55
N LEU A 254 0.60 -10.02 7.68
CA LEU A 254 -0.13 -11.22 7.25
C LEU A 254 -0.53 -12.11 8.43
N ALA A 255 0.38 -12.35 9.39
CA ALA A 255 0.06 -13.18 10.55
C ALA A 255 -0.84 -12.46 11.56
N HIS A 256 -0.64 -11.16 11.76
CA HIS A 256 -1.50 -10.36 12.64
C HIS A 256 -2.94 -10.38 12.15
N ASP A 257 -3.15 -10.08 10.87
CA ASP A 257 -4.48 -10.00 10.26
C ASP A 257 -5.12 -11.39 10.15
N TYR A 258 -4.33 -12.43 9.88
CA TYR A 258 -4.83 -13.80 9.87
C TYR A 258 -5.32 -14.21 11.28
N TRP A 259 -4.56 -13.94 12.36
CA TRP A 259 -4.98 -14.29 13.73
C TRP A 259 -6.18 -13.48 14.22
N ASN A 260 -6.40 -12.29 13.65
CA ASN A 260 -7.55 -11.44 13.92
C ASN A 260 -8.78 -11.77 13.06
N LEU A 261 -8.71 -12.77 12.17
CA LEU A 261 -9.90 -13.23 11.46
C LEU A 261 -10.98 -13.67 12.47
N PRO A 262 -12.26 -13.34 12.22
CA PRO A 262 -13.35 -13.79 13.07
C PRO A 262 -13.30 -15.30 13.26
N LYS A 263 -13.16 -15.76 14.53
CA LYS A 263 -13.16 -17.18 14.90
C LYS A 263 -14.59 -17.76 14.91
N GLU A 264 -15.31 -17.52 13.82
CA GLU A 264 -16.68 -17.98 13.59
C GLU A 264 -16.69 -19.49 13.27
N PRO A 265 -17.78 -20.21 13.56
CA PRO A 265 -17.85 -21.67 13.48
C PRO A 265 -17.66 -22.22 12.06
N VAL A 266 -17.83 -21.41 11.01
CA VAL A 266 -17.65 -21.82 9.60
C VAL A 266 -16.22 -22.29 9.30
N PHE A 267 -15.21 -21.79 10.03
CA PHE A 267 -13.81 -22.19 9.86
C PHE A 267 -13.32 -23.24 10.87
N ARG A 268 -14.17 -23.69 11.80
CA ARG A 268 -13.78 -24.69 12.82
C ARG A 268 -13.59 -26.10 12.26
N HIS A 269 -14.06 -26.38 11.05
CA HIS A 269 -14.08 -27.74 10.50
C HIS A 269 -12.93 -28.09 9.56
N THR A 270 -12.14 -27.12 9.11
CA THR A 270 -10.87 -27.43 8.46
C THR A 270 -9.79 -27.46 9.53
N GLU A 271 -9.22 -28.64 9.76
CA GLU A 271 -7.95 -28.88 10.46
C GLU A 271 -6.80 -28.14 9.75
N LEU A 272 -6.91 -26.83 9.58
CA LEU A 272 -5.77 -25.98 9.30
C LEU A 272 -4.94 -26.06 10.58
N ASN A 273 -3.98 -26.99 10.59
CA ASN A 273 -2.94 -27.10 11.61
C ASN A 273 -2.57 -25.68 12.05
N ASP A 274 -2.71 -25.39 13.35
CA ASP A 274 -2.54 -24.04 13.95
C ASP A 274 -1.20 -23.36 13.60
N HIS A 275 -0.27 -24.10 12.99
CA HIS A 275 1.05 -23.65 12.58
C HIS A 275 1.24 -23.42 11.07
N ALA A 276 0.25 -23.70 10.21
CA ALA A 276 0.43 -23.59 8.75
C ALA A 276 0.73 -22.15 8.25
N PRO A 277 0.02 -21.10 8.71
CA PRO A 277 0.35 -19.72 8.35
C PRO A 277 1.72 -19.28 8.89
N GLU A 278 2.06 -19.72 10.10
CA GLU A 278 3.36 -19.45 10.71
C GLU A 278 4.49 -20.07 9.87
N ARG A 279 4.30 -21.31 9.41
CA ARG A 279 5.25 -22.01 8.54
C ARG A 279 5.39 -21.35 7.17
N MET A 280 4.28 -20.98 6.53
CA MET A 280 4.32 -20.28 5.23
C MET A 280 5.06 -18.94 5.32
N VAL A 281 4.84 -18.19 6.40
CA VAL A 281 5.57 -16.96 6.68
C VAL A 281 7.07 -17.23 6.80
N LYS A 282 7.47 -18.26 7.56
CA LYS A 282 8.90 -18.63 7.72
C LYS A 282 9.55 -18.96 6.37
N GLU A 283 8.89 -19.80 5.58
CA GLU A 283 9.41 -20.26 4.29
C GLU A 283 9.56 -19.09 3.29
N ALA A 284 8.63 -18.14 3.29
CA ALA A 284 8.67 -17.02 2.35
C ALA A 284 9.76 -15.99 2.69
N ILE A 285 9.95 -15.64 3.97
CA ILE A 285 11.04 -14.72 4.36
C ILE A 285 12.41 -15.37 4.07
N ALA A 286 12.54 -16.68 4.30
CA ALA A 286 13.77 -17.41 4.01
C ALA A 286 14.12 -17.39 2.52
N TYR A 287 13.11 -17.58 1.67
CA TYR A 287 13.26 -17.48 0.23
C TYR A 287 13.69 -16.08 -0.22
N ALA A 288 13.09 -15.01 0.32
CA ALA A 288 13.45 -13.63 0.00
C ALA A 288 14.92 -13.32 0.34
N PHE A 289 15.38 -13.79 1.51
CA PHE A 289 16.76 -13.61 1.94
C PHE A 289 17.77 -14.37 1.08
N GLN A 290 17.50 -15.65 0.81
CA GLN A 290 18.32 -16.46 -0.08
C GLN A 290 18.45 -15.81 -1.46
N LYS A 291 17.32 -15.37 -2.01
CA LYS A 291 17.27 -14.72 -3.32
C LYS A 291 18.08 -13.41 -3.35
N LYS A 292 18.08 -12.62 -2.27
CA LYS A 292 18.93 -11.42 -2.16
C LYS A 292 20.42 -11.76 -2.17
N ILE A 293 20.83 -12.79 -1.43
CA ILE A 293 22.22 -13.25 -1.41
C ILE A 293 22.66 -13.69 -2.81
N GLU A 294 21.79 -14.40 -3.53
CA GLU A 294 22.03 -14.85 -4.90
C GLU A 294 22.11 -13.66 -5.87
N ASP A 295 21.10 -12.77 -5.85
CA ASP A 295 20.98 -11.64 -6.78
C ASP A 295 22.12 -10.62 -6.59
N GLU A 296 22.55 -10.37 -5.35
CA GLU A 296 23.63 -9.42 -5.02
C GLU A 296 25.02 -10.08 -4.97
N GLN A 297 25.13 -11.37 -5.31
CA GLN A 297 26.38 -12.15 -5.28
C GLN A 297 27.12 -12.09 -3.93
N LEU A 298 26.38 -12.03 -2.82
CA LEU A 298 26.93 -11.88 -1.46
C LEU A 298 27.47 -13.20 -0.89
N GLN A 299 27.29 -14.31 -1.60
CA GLN A 299 27.69 -15.66 -1.16
C GLN A 299 29.15 -15.74 -0.67
N PRO A 300 30.16 -15.13 -1.34
CA PRO A 300 31.55 -15.20 -0.88
C PRO A 300 31.79 -14.46 0.44
N ALA A 301 31.20 -13.26 0.60
CA ALA A 301 31.31 -12.47 1.83
C ALA A 301 30.65 -13.19 3.01
N TRP A 302 29.47 -13.77 2.77
CA TRP A 302 28.78 -14.60 3.76
C TRP A 302 29.58 -15.85 4.14
N SER A 303 30.11 -16.57 3.17
CA SER A 303 30.93 -17.77 3.40
C SER A 303 32.20 -17.46 4.21
N ALA A 304 32.74 -16.24 4.10
CA ALA A 304 33.89 -15.80 4.89
C ALA A 304 33.55 -15.43 6.35
N LEU A 305 32.31 -15.01 6.62
CA LEU A 305 31.87 -14.64 7.97
C LEU A 305 31.70 -15.85 8.89
N VAL A 306 31.28 -17.01 8.35
CA VAL A 306 31.02 -18.22 9.16
C VAL A 306 32.29 -18.75 9.85
N PRO A 307 33.44 -18.93 9.18
CA PRO A 307 34.68 -19.32 9.85
C PRO A 307 35.16 -18.31 10.88
N ALA A 308 35.06 -17.00 10.59
CA ALA A 308 35.47 -15.94 11.50
C ALA A 308 34.62 -15.92 12.78
N PHE A 309 33.31 -16.16 12.64
CA PHE A 309 32.41 -16.33 13.77
C PHE A 309 32.78 -17.56 14.61
N ARG A 310 33.00 -18.72 13.98
CA ARG A 310 33.41 -19.95 14.68
C ARG A 310 34.67 -19.75 15.50
N ALA A 311 35.67 -19.07 14.92
CA ALA A 311 36.91 -18.74 15.61
C ALA A 311 36.65 -17.85 16.86
N LYS A 312 35.79 -16.83 16.75
CA LYS A 312 35.43 -15.98 17.90
C LYS A 312 34.67 -16.74 19.00
N VAL A 313 33.77 -17.65 18.65
CA VAL A 313 33.06 -18.49 19.64
C VAL A 313 34.02 -19.44 20.34
N ALA A 314 34.91 -20.09 19.59
CA ALA A 314 35.94 -20.97 20.16
C ALA A 314 36.84 -20.19 21.13
N ASP A 315 37.32 -19.00 20.72
CA ASP A 315 38.12 -18.12 21.57
C ASP A 315 37.38 -17.71 22.85
N CYS A 316 36.09 -17.34 22.76
CA CYS A 316 35.27 -17.04 23.94
C CYS A 316 35.09 -18.24 24.87
N LEU A 317 34.96 -19.45 24.31
CA LEU A 317 34.82 -20.70 25.08
C LEU A 317 36.14 -21.12 25.77
N GLU A 318 37.28 -20.77 25.17
CA GLU A 318 38.61 -21.08 25.69
C GLU A 318 39.07 -20.06 26.73
N ASN A 319 38.84 -18.77 26.47
CA ASN A 319 39.47 -17.67 27.21
C ASN A 319 38.49 -16.87 28.08
N GLY A 320 37.17 -17.03 27.90
CA GLY A 320 36.16 -16.16 28.49
C GLY A 320 35.55 -16.61 29.83
N GLN A 321 35.97 -17.73 30.43
CA GLN A 321 35.33 -18.22 31.66
C GLN A 321 35.84 -17.49 32.93
N SER A 322 35.09 -16.47 33.36
CA SER A 322 35.16 -15.94 34.73
C SER A 322 34.46 -16.87 35.73
N ALA A 323 34.78 -16.76 37.02
CA ALA A 323 34.27 -17.65 38.09
C ALA A 323 32.74 -17.59 38.35
N GLY A 324 31.98 -16.78 37.62
CA GLY A 324 30.52 -16.63 37.70
C GLY A 324 29.75 -17.30 36.57
N GLN A 325 28.41 -17.26 36.63
CA GLN A 325 27.54 -17.69 35.53
C GLN A 325 27.81 -16.80 34.31
N SER A 326 28.52 -17.38 33.34
CA SER A 326 28.96 -16.68 32.14
C SER A 326 28.05 -17.09 30.98
N ALA A 327 27.67 -16.14 30.11
CA ALA A 327 26.95 -16.40 28.87
C ALA A 327 27.72 -15.82 27.69
N ILE A 328 27.56 -16.40 26.51
CA ILE A 328 28.00 -15.81 25.25
C ILE A 328 26.88 -14.93 24.73
N ARG A 329 27.17 -13.66 24.49
CA ARG A 329 26.33 -12.75 23.73
C ARG A 329 26.88 -12.63 22.30
N ILE A 330 26.07 -13.02 21.35
CA ILE A 330 26.33 -12.87 19.91
C ILE A 330 25.51 -11.68 19.43
N GLU A 331 26.16 -10.65 18.90
CA GLU A 331 25.52 -9.52 18.23
C GLU A 331 25.74 -9.63 16.72
N ALA A 332 24.66 -9.64 15.95
CA ALA A 332 24.64 -9.66 14.50
C ALA A 332 24.10 -8.32 14.00
N HIS A 333 24.89 -7.59 13.20
CA HIS A 333 24.52 -6.27 12.69
C HIS A 333 24.18 -6.34 11.21
N TYR A 334 23.09 -5.67 10.83
CA TYR A 334 22.56 -5.66 9.48
C TYR A 334 22.55 -4.25 8.88
N ASP A 335 22.95 -4.16 7.62
CA ASP A 335 22.79 -2.98 6.78
C ASP A 335 21.71 -3.22 5.71
N ALA A 336 20.93 -2.19 5.37
CA ALA A 336 19.83 -2.35 4.41
C ALA A 336 20.32 -2.64 2.99
N ALA A 337 21.48 -2.10 2.61
CA ALA A 337 22.04 -2.26 1.28
C ALA A 337 22.84 -3.55 1.12
N TYR A 338 23.39 -4.12 2.20
CA TYR A 338 24.35 -5.23 2.12
C TYR A 338 24.00 -6.47 2.94
N GLY A 339 22.87 -6.45 3.65
CA GLY A 339 22.50 -7.55 4.56
C GLY A 339 23.38 -7.56 5.81
N LEU A 340 23.70 -8.75 6.34
CA LEU A 340 24.53 -8.85 7.53
C LEU A 340 25.96 -8.34 7.27
N THR A 341 26.41 -7.38 8.05
CA THR A 341 27.72 -6.73 7.87
C THR A 341 28.76 -7.15 8.91
N ARG A 342 28.33 -7.54 10.11
CA ARG A 342 29.24 -7.82 11.22
C ARG A 342 28.63 -8.77 12.25
N PHE A 343 29.50 -9.60 12.84
CA PHE A 343 29.25 -10.30 14.09
C PHE A 343 30.22 -9.89 15.19
N ASP A 344 29.69 -9.66 16.37
CA ASP A 344 30.43 -9.57 17.62
C ASP A 344 30.03 -10.72 18.53
N VAL A 345 31.03 -11.31 19.20
CA VAL A 345 30.83 -12.38 20.17
C VAL A 345 31.57 -11.92 21.41
N VAL A 346 30.84 -11.73 22.50
CA VAL A 346 31.39 -11.28 23.77
C VAL A 346 30.86 -12.14 24.90
N THR A 347 31.71 -12.45 25.88
CA THR A 347 31.25 -13.07 27.12
C THR A 347 30.65 -12.00 28.01
N VAL A 348 29.49 -12.30 28.59
CA VAL A 348 28.79 -11.43 29.54
C VAL A 348 28.50 -12.18 30.82
N GLU A 349 28.61 -11.48 31.95
CA GLU A 349 28.01 -11.97 33.20
C GLU A 349 26.49 -11.90 33.05
N TRP A 350 25.79 -13.00 33.34
CA TRP A 350 24.37 -13.10 33.07
C TRP A 350 23.63 -13.72 34.25
N GLU A 351 22.66 -12.97 34.79
CA GLU A 351 21.90 -13.38 35.98
C GLU A 351 20.67 -14.25 35.67
N SER A 352 20.25 -14.34 34.40
CA SER A 352 19.09 -15.13 34.00
C SER A 352 19.48 -16.56 33.59
N SER A 353 18.68 -17.54 34.02
CA SER A 353 18.92 -18.95 33.74
C SER A 353 18.48 -19.42 32.35
N LYS A 354 18.00 -18.51 31.49
CA LYS A 354 17.43 -18.86 30.19
C LYS A 354 18.15 -18.16 29.05
N PRO A 355 18.47 -18.88 27.95
CA PRO A 355 18.89 -18.25 26.72
C PRO A 355 17.76 -17.37 26.18
N TYR A 356 18.12 -16.28 25.52
CA TYR A 356 17.15 -15.43 24.85
C TYR A 356 17.71 -14.85 23.55
N VAL A 357 16.79 -14.48 22.67
CA VAL A 357 17.09 -13.75 21.45
C VAL A 357 16.35 -12.42 21.51
N PHE A 358 17.04 -11.35 21.14
CA PHE A 358 16.50 -10.00 21.13
C PHE A 358 16.88 -9.30 19.83
N CYS A 359 15.92 -8.62 19.21
CA CYS A 359 16.15 -7.86 17.98
C CYS A 359 15.86 -6.36 18.22
N ASP A 360 16.82 -5.52 17.87
CA ASP A 360 16.70 -4.06 17.86
C ASP A 360 16.56 -3.60 16.40
N THR A 361 15.34 -3.31 15.99
CA THR A 361 15.02 -2.89 14.62
C THR A 361 15.53 -1.47 14.32
N GLY A 362 15.59 -0.59 15.33
CA GLY A 362 16.11 0.77 15.19
C GLY A 362 17.61 0.78 14.93
N GLN A 363 18.35 -0.15 15.55
CA GLN A 363 19.78 -0.31 15.36
C GLN A 363 20.16 -1.41 14.36
N ARG A 364 19.18 -2.08 13.77
CA ARG A 364 19.35 -3.22 12.86
C ARG A 364 20.31 -4.27 13.42
N ARG A 365 20.05 -4.66 14.68
CA ARG A 365 20.91 -5.57 15.43
C ARG A 365 20.11 -6.73 16.02
N MET A 366 20.62 -7.94 15.89
CA MET A 366 20.14 -9.12 16.61
C MET A 366 21.14 -9.49 17.71
N THR A 367 20.64 -9.83 18.88
CA THR A 367 21.42 -10.24 20.05
C THR A 367 20.95 -11.62 20.48
N ILE A 368 21.85 -12.61 20.52
CA ILE A 368 21.57 -13.96 21.00
C ILE A 368 22.43 -14.16 22.24
N VAL A 369 21.81 -14.51 23.37
CA VAL A 369 22.54 -14.85 24.59
C VAL A 369 22.36 -16.32 24.91
N LEU A 370 23.48 -17.03 25.00
CA LEU A 370 23.56 -18.47 25.24
C LEU A 370 24.38 -18.72 26.49
N MET A 371 23.84 -19.53 27.40
CA MET A 371 24.57 -19.89 28.62
C MET A 371 25.80 -20.72 28.27
N LEU A 372 26.94 -20.38 28.86
CA LEU A 372 28.14 -21.19 28.72
C LEU A 372 28.00 -22.48 29.53
N PRO A 373 28.56 -23.60 29.05
CA PRO A 373 28.74 -24.78 29.87
C PRO A 373 29.51 -24.44 31.14
N ALA A 374 29.13 -25.02 32.29
CA ALA A 374 29.80 -24.79 33.56
C ALA A 374 31.32 -25.07 33.48
N ALA A 375 32.10 -24.34 34.26
CA ALA A 375 33.56 -24.51 34.32
C ALA A 375 33.94 -25.96 34.65
N GLY A 376 34.89 -26.53 33.89
CA GLY A 376 35.38 -27.91 34.05
C GLY A 376 34.93 -28.93 33.01
N GLN A 377 34.24 -28.51 31.93
CA GLN A 377 33.91 -29.40 30.82
C GLN A 377 35.14 -29.75 29.96
N SER A 378 35.20 -31.00 29.51
CA SER A 378 36.29 -31.48 28.64
C SER A 378 36.30 -30.74 27.29
N GLU A 379 37.47 -30.70 26.63
CA GLU A 379 37.64 -30.13 25.29
C GLU A 379 36.65 -30.74 24.28
N ALA A 380 36.40 -32.05 24.37
CA ALA A 380 35.40 -32.74 23.54
C ALA A 380 33.96 -32.25 23.77
N GLN A 381 33.60 -31.85 25.00
CA GLN A 381 32.28 -31.30 25.29
C GLN A 381 32.15 -29.84 24.82
N ARG A 382 33.24 -29.06 24.91
CA ARG A 382 33.29 -27.71 24.33
C ARG A 382 33.20 -27.75 22.80
N GLY A 383 33.89 -28.71 22.17
CA GLY A 383 33.75 -29.00 20.74
C GLY A 383 32.32 -29.35 20.36
N LYS A 384 31.68 -30.29 21.08
CA LYS A 384 30.25 -30.61 20.86
C LYS A 384 29.31 -29.42 21.05
N PHE A 385 29.59 -28.54 22.02
CA PHE A 385 28.82 -27.32 22.20
C PHE A 385 29.01 -26.39 20.98
N ALA A 386 30.26 -26.13 20.57
CA ALA A 386 30.54 -25.35 19.37
C ALA A 386 29.92 -25.95 18.09
N ASP A 387 29.93 -27.26 17.95
CA ASP A 387 29.28 -27.98 16.85
C ASP A 387 27.75 -27.86 16.93
N SER A 388 27.16 -27.90 18.13
CA SER A 388 25.72 -27.62 18.30
C SER A 388 25.36 -26.17 17.96
N LEU A 389 26.30 -25.24 18.12
CA LEU A 389 26.13 -23.87 17.62
C LEU A 389 26.30 -23.78 16.10
N ALA A 390 26.92 -24.77 15.43
CA ALA A 390 27.01 -24.78 13.97
C ALA A 390 25.63 -24.96 13.32
N GLU A 391 24.68 -25.62 13.99
CA GLU A 391 23.28 -25.63 13.59
C GLU A 391 22.68 -24.23 13.64
N LEU A 392 23.13 -23.35 14.56
CA LEU A 392 22.79 -21.92 14.54
C LEU A 392 23.40 -21.17 13.34
N PHE A 393 23.97 -21.84 12.35
CA PHE A 393 24.42 -21.20 11.11
C PHE A 393 24.13 -22.08 9.89
N SER A 394 23.36 -23.15 10.06
CA SER A 394 22.85 -23.96 8.96
C SER A 394 21.84 -23.14 8.13
N GLU A 395 21.53 -23.62 6.93
CA GLU A 395 20.44 -23.08 6.11
C GLU A 395 19.11 -23.04 6.90
N GLU A 396 18.94 -23.97 7.86
CA GLU A 396 17.78 -24.05 8.75
C GLU A 396 17.80 -23.01 9.87
N PHE A 397 18.98 -22.59 10.37
CA PHE A 397 19.05 -21.44 11.26
C PHE A 397 18.98 -20.11 10.53
N GLN A 398 19.40 -20.01 9.28
CA GLN A 398 19.06 -18.84 8.45
C GLN A 398 17.54 -18.70 8.32
N ARG A 399 16.83 -19.84 8.18
CA ARG A 399 15.35 -19.91 8.27
C ARG A 399 14.82 -19.57 9.68
N ALA A 400 15.59 -19.85 10.75
CA ALA A 400 15.21 -19.58 12.15
C ALA A 400 15.60 -18.18 12.68
N GLN A 401 16.63 -17.49 12.17
CA GLN A 401 16.91 -16.08 12.51
C GLN A 401 15.74 -15.19 12.11
N LEU A 402 15.06 -15.54 11.03
CA LEU A 402 13.83 -14.89 10.57
C LEU A 402 12.66 -15.11 11.54
N TRP A 403 12.72 -16.17 12.36
CA TRP A 403 11.80 -16.39 13.48
C TRP A 403 12.02 -15.34 14.57
N SER A 404 13.27 -15.00 14.89
CA SER A 404 13.58 -14.01 15.95
C SER A 404 13.34 -12.55 15.58
N TYR A 405 13.25 -12.20 14.29
CA TYR A 405 12.88 -10.84 13.86
C TYR A 405 11.41 -10.51 14.18
N LYS A 406 10.58 -11.52 14.46
CA LYS A 406 9.12 -11.37 14.61
C LYS A 406 8.58 -11.69 16.01
N TYR A 407 9.26 -12.49 16.82
CA TYR A 407 8.78 -12.83 18.18
C TYR A 407 9.35 -11.95 19.30
N THR A 408 9.96 -10.80 18.97
CA THR A 408 10.37 -9.75 19.94
C THR A 408 9.75 -8.38 19.65
N LEU A 409 8.65 -8.34 18.89
CA LEU A 409 7.72 -7.21 18.82
C LEU A 409 6.43 -7.54 19.56
#